data_AF-A0A948TSM0-F1
#
_entry.id   AF-A0A948TSM0-F1
#
_cell.length_a   1.000
_cell.length_b   1.000
_cell.length_c   1.000
_cell.angle_alpha   90.00
_cell.angle_beta   90.00
_cell.angle_gamma   90.00
#
_symmetry.space_group_name_H-M   'P 1'
#
loop_
_entity.id
_entity.type
_entity.pdbx_description
1 polymer ?
#
loop_
_entity_poly.entity_id
_entity_poly.type
_entity_poly.pdbx_seq_one_letter_code
_entity_poly.pdbx_strand_id
1 'polypeptide(L)'
;MINFNSKGSIFFNISLPIILVGVFVIVIFAALNFQNLSFQIYAISALASIFVFLFGFNTGQRFATPMQELIKKADKLSKGELGSRIYIETKDEFADLGQAFNKIAEDLEMSHREAEKAQAVSDVKVRAKTQELEEVINDLELKVRGRAQELQRMIKDSERLESLAKSKEYEILQLKKQVGSLRKPKKDARAS
;
A
#
# COMPACT_ATOMS: atom_id res chain seq x y z
N MET A 1 -19.41 -18.21 6.36
CA MET A 1 -19.68 -18.43 7.81
C MET A 1 -18.85 -19.64 8.21
N ILE A 2 -17.84 -19.47 9.07
CA ILE A 2 -17.04 -20.62 9.55
C ILE A 2 -17.87 -21.31 10.63
N ASN A 3 -18.25 -22.56 10.41
CA ASN A 3 -19.14 -23.30 11.29
C ASN A 3 -18.31 -24.13 12.27
N PHE A 4 -18.07 -23.60 13.47
CA PHE A 4 -17.35 -24.27 14.56
C PHE A 4 -18.21 -25.37 15.21
N ASN A 5 -18.54 -26.41 14.47
CA ASN A 5 -19.45 -27.47 14.92
C ASN A 5 -18.72 -28.71 15.50
N SER A 6 -17.39 -28.71 15.59
CA SER A 6 -16.62 -29.77 16.26
C SER A 6 -16.53 -29.50 17.77
N LYS A 7 -17.53 -29.98 18.53
CA LYS A 7 -17.48 -29.92 20.00
C LYS A 7 -16.54 -31.01 20.56
N GLY A 8 -15.29 -30.64 20.87
CA GLY A 8 -14.52 -31.23 21.98
C GLY A 8 -13.80 -32.56 21.73
N SER A 9 -13.62 -32.98 20.47
CA SER A 9 -12.97 -34.26 20.15
C SER A 9 -11.49 -34.28 20.53
N ILE A 10 -10.75 -33.19 20.27
CA ILE A 10 -9.35 -33.07 20.64
C ILE A 10 -9.21 -33.02 22.16
N PHE A 11 -10.01 -32.19 22.83
CA PHE A 11 -9.96 -32.08 24.29
C PHE A 11 -10.17 -33.43 24.95
N PHE A 12 -11.16 -34.20 24.49
CA PHE A 12 -11.41 -35.55 25.01
C PHE A 12 -10.21 -36.49 24.74
N ASN A 13 -9.64 -36.45 23.53
CA ASN A 13 -8.48 -37.28 23.17
C ASN A 13 -7.20 -36.92 23.94
N ILE A 14 -7.03 -35.67 24.40
CA ILE A 14 -5.91 -35.25 25.25
C ILE A 14 -6.17 -35.61 26.71
N SER A 15 -7.36 -35.32 27.23
CA SER A 15 -7.66 -35.49 28.65
C SER A 15 -7.72 -36.97 29.04
N LEU A 16 -8.26 -37.83 28.18
CA LEU A 16 -8.39 -39.26 28.47
C LEU A 16 -7.06 -39.93 28.84
N PRO A 17 -5.98 -39.83 28.03
CA PRO A 17 -4.70 -40.43 28.41
C PRO A 17 -4.07 -39.79 29.64
N ILE A 18 -4.17 -38.46 29.81
CA ILE A 18 -3.61 -37.79 31.00
C ILE A 18 -4.27 -38.34 32.28
N ILE A 19 -5.60 -38.46 32.27
CA ILE A 19 -6.35 -39.03 33.39
C ILE A 19 -5.95 -40.50 33.60
N LEU A 20 -5.81 -41.27 32.52
CA LEU A 20 -5.45 -42.69 32.57
C LEU A 20 -4.04 -42.91 33.15
N VAL A 21 -3.08 -42.04 32.81
CA VAL A 21 -1.74 -42.03 33.42
C VAL A 21 -1.82 -41.70 34.91
N GLY A 22 -2.61 -40.71 35.30
CA GLY A 22 -2.80 -40.37 36.72
C GLY A 22 -3.36 -41.53 37.53
N VAL A 23 -4.42 -42.18 37.02
CA VAL A 23 -5.00 -43.39 37.64
C VAL A 23 -3.97 -44.51 37.70
N PHE A 24 -3.20 -44.71 36.63
CA PHE A 24 -2.18 -45.73 36.58
C PHE A 24 -1.09 -45.55 37.64
N VAL A 25 -0.60 -44.32 37.83
CA VAL A 25 0.39 -44.00 38.87
C VAL A 25 -0.17 -44.29 40.27
N ILE A 26 -1.43 -43.93 40.54
CA ILE A 26 -2.09 -44.20 41.82
C ILE A 26 -2.20 -45.70 42.07
N VAL A 27 -2.60 -46.48 41.06
CA VAL A 27 -2.73 -47.94 41.16
C VAL A 27 -1.37 -48.60 41.42
N ILE A 28 -0.31 -48.20 40.70
CA ILE A 28 1.05 -48.71 40.95
C ILE A 28 1.48 -48.39 42.38
N PHE A 29 1.32 -47.13 42.81
CA PHE A 29 1.75 -46.71 44.14
C PHE A 29 1.02 -47.50 45.25
N ALA A 30 -0.30 -47.68 45.10
CA ALA A 30 -1.09 -48.49 46.02
C ALA A 30 -0.63 -49.96 46.02
N ALA A 31 -0.35 -50.53 44.84
CA ALA A 31 0.12 -51.89 44.70
C ALA A 31 1.48 -52.10 45.37
N LEU A 32 2.44 -51.18 45.19
CA LEU A 32 3.77 -51.22 45.79
C LEU A 32 3.77 -51.11 47.32
N ASN A 33 2.75 -50.49 47.91
CA ASN A 33 2.63 -50.32 49.36
C ASN A 33 2.21 -51.61 50.09
N PHE A 34 1.74 -52.65 49.39
CA PHE A 34 1.43 -53.94 50.01
C PHE A 34 2.73 -54.73 50.27
N GLN A 35 2.89 -55.34 51.45
CA GLN A 35 4.12 -56.08 51.78
C GLN A 35 4.28 -57.42 51.02
N ASN A 36 3.25 -57.88 50.31
CA ASN A 36 3.24 -59.16 49.57
C ASN A 36 2.94 -58.97 48.07
N LEU A 37 3.85 -58.35 47.30
CA LEU A 37 3.71 -58.34 45.83
C LEU A 37 4.17 -59.66 45.23
N SER A 38 3.31 -60.28 44.42
CA SER A 38 3.70 -61.36 43.54
C SER A 38 4.46 -60.83 42.31
N PHE A 39 5.34 -61.65 41.72
CA PHE A 39 6.07 -61.32 40.48
C PHE A 39 5.13 -60.86 39.34
N GLN A 40 3.90 -61.38 39.31
CA GLN A 40 2.87 -61.01 38.34
C GLN A 40 2.52 -59.52 38.39
N ILE A 41 2.48 -58.91 39.58
CA ILE A 41 2.16 -57.48 39.74
C ILE A 41 3.27 -56.61 39.14
N TYR A 42 4.54 -56.98 39.34
CA TYR A 42 5.67 -56.27 38.72
C TYR A 42 5.63 -56.37 37.20
N ALA A 43 5.34 -57.56 36.66
CA ALA A 43 5.23 -57.76 35.20
C ALA A 43 4.10 -56.92 34.57
N ILE A 44 2.92 -56.88 35.19
CA ILE A 44 1.80 -56.06 34.75
C ILE A 44 2.14 -54.57 34.82
N SER A 45 2.79 -54.12 35.90
CA SER A 45 3.18 -52.72 36.07
C SER A 45 4.21 -52.28 35.03
N ALA A 46 5.17 -53.15 34.69
CA ALA A 46 6.14 -52.88 33.64
C ALA A 46 5.47 -52.77 32.26
N LEU A 47 4.59 -53.71 31.92
CA LEU A 47 3.84 -53.68 30.65
C LEU A 47 2.98 -52.42 30.51
N ALA A 48 2.26 -52.06 31.56
CA ALA A 48 1.41 -50.88 31.53
C ALA A 48 2.23 -49.57 31.50
N SER A 49 3.43 -49.53 32.10
CA SER A 49 4.35 -48.39 31.97
C SER A 49 4.83 -48.22 30.52
N ILE A 50 5.17 -49.33 29.85
CA ILE A 50 5.54 -49.31 28.41
C ILE A 50 4.36 -48.82 27.57
N PHE A 51 3.15 -49.31 27.86
CA PHE A 51 1.94 -48.89 27.15
C PHE A 51 1.69 -47.38 27.29
N VAL A 52 1.77 -46.84 28.51
CA VAL A 52 1.64 -45.41 28.79
C VAL A 52 2.67 -44.60 28.02
N PHE A 53 3.94 -45.04 28.01
CA PHE A 53 5.01 -44.36 27.28
C PHE A 53 4.74 -44.30 25.78
N LEU A 54 4.41 -45.45 25.16
CA LEU A 54 4.12 -45.53 23.73
C LEU A 54 2.88 -44.69 23.35
N PHE A 55 1.84 -44.76 24.17
CA PHE A 55 0.61 -44.00 23.95
C PHE A 55 0.85 -42.48 24.06
N GLY A 56 1.58 -42.05 25.10
CA GLY A 56 1.94 -40.65 25.30
C GLY A 56 2.78 -40.10 24.16
N PHE A 57 3.77 -40.87 23.69
CA PHE A 57 4.60 -40.48 22.55
C PHE A 57 3.80 -40.33 21.25
N ASN A 58 2.93 -41.30 20.92
CA ASN A 58 2.07 -41.23 19.74
C ASN A 58 1.07 -40.07 19.81
N THR A 59 0.50 -39.82 20.99
CA THR A 59 -0.40 -38.68 21.22
C THR A 59 0.34 -37.37 21.01
N GLY A 60 1.52 -37.21 21.63
CA GLY A 60 2.35 -36.03 21.49
C GLY A 60 2.68 -35.68 20.04
N GLN A 61 3.02 -36.68 19.20
CA GLN A 61 3.26 -36.45 17.78
C GLN A 61 1.99 -35.96 17.05
N ARG A 62 0.84 -36.58 17.28
CA ARG A 62 -0.44 -36.17 16.66
C ARG A 62 -0.83 -34.73 16.99
N PHE A 63 -0.37 -34.18 18.10
CA PHE A 63 -0.56 -32.77 18.48
C PHE A 63 0.52 -31.84 17.94
N ALA A 64 1.79 -32.23 18.09
CA ALA A 64 2.92 -31.38 17.73
C ALA A 64 3.00 -31.13 16.22
N THR A 65 2.74 -32.15 15.40
CA THR A 65 2.85 -32.06 13.95
C THR A 65 1.92 -31.00 13.34
N PRO A 66 0.58 -31.03 13.54
CA PRO A 66 -0.30 -30.01 12.98
C PRO A 66 -0.02 -28.61 13.55
N MET A 67 0.45 -28.52 14.80
CA MET A 67 0.84 -27.23 15.39
C MET A 67 2.08 -26.63 14.76
N GLN A 68 3.11 -27.43 14.54
CA GLN A 68 4.32 -26.97 13.86
C GLN A 68 4.02 -26.55 12.41
N GLU A 69 3.14 -27.27 11.72
CA GLU A 69 2.71 -26.88 10.38
C GLU A 69 1.98 -25.53 10.39
N LEU A 70 1.06 -25.33 11.32
CA LEU A 70 0.34 -24.07 11.45
C LEU A 70 1.28 -22.89 11.71
N ILE A 71 2.23 -23.05 12.64
CA ILE A 71 3.23 -22.02 12.96
C ILE A 71 4.09 -21.71 11.74
N LYS A 72 4.58 -22.75 11.04
CA LYS A 72 5.44 -22.58 9.86
C LYS A 72 4.70 -21.85 8.73
N LYS A 73 3.43 -22.15 8.52
CA LYS A 73 2.60 -21.53 7.48
C LYS A 73 2.22 -20.10 7.85
N ALA A 74 1.96 -19.84 9.14
CA ALA A 74 1.74 -18.49 9.64
C ALA A 74 2.99 -17.60 9.50
N ASP A 75 4.18 -18.13 9.78
CA ASP A 75 5.45 -17.42 9.57
C ASP A 75 5.72 -17.12 8.08
N LYS A 76 5.36 -18.05 7.19
CA LYS A 76 5.41 -17.79 5.73
C LYS A 76 4.45 -16.69 5.31
N LEU A 77 3.21 -16.74 5.81
CA LEU A 77 2.20 -15.73 5.52
C LEU A 77 2.62 -14.34 6.03
N SER A 78 3.19 -14.26 7.23
CA SER A 78 3.69 -12.99 7.79
C SER A 78 4.86 -12.39 7.01
N LYS A 79 5.65 -13.23 6.33
CA LYS A 79 6.74 -12.83 5.43
C LYS A 79 6.26 -12.45 4.02
N GLY A 80 4.96 -12.45 3.76
CA GLY A 80 4.38 -12.05 2.47
C GLY A 80 4.13 -13.20 1.49
N GLU A 81 4.33 -14.47 1.88
CA GLU A 81 3.93 -15.61 1.04
C GLU A 81 2.40 -15.85 1.11
N LEU A 82 1.61 -14.96 0.49
CA LEU A 82 0.14 -14.92 0.58
C LEU A 82 -0.56 -16.17 0.02
N GLY A 83 0.09 -16.94 -0.85
CA GLY A 83 -0.42 -18.20 -1.38
C GLY A 83 -0.34 -19.38 -0.40
N SER A 84 0.20 -19.18 0.80
CA SER A 84 0.32 -20.24 1.80
C SER A 84 -1.07 -20.73 2.26
N ARG A 85 -1.28 -22.05 2.21
CA ARG A 85 -2.49 -22.73 2.69
C ARG A 85 -2.14 -23.91 3.59
N ILE A 86 -3.08 -24.24 4.48
CA ILE A 86 -3.03 -25.33 5.45
C ILE A 86 -4.08 -26.38 5.06
N TYR A 87 -3.66 -27.63 4.96
CA TYR A 87 -4.54 -28.76 4.64
C TYR A 87 -4.45 -29.77 5.77
N ILE A 88 -5.50 -29.81 6.60
CA ILE A 88 -5.59 -30.72 7.73
C ILE A 88 -6.74 -31.67 7.41
N GLU A 89 -6.42 -32.96 7.25
CA GLU A 89 -7.39 -34.01 6.86
C GLU A 89 -8.24 -34.51 8.02
N THR A 90 -7.93 -34.10 9.26
CA THR A 90 -8.70 -34.47 10.44
C THR A 90 -10.07 -33.77 10.43
N LYS A 91 -11.01 -34.28 11.24
CA LYS A 91 -12.34 -33.68 11.42
C LYS A 91 -12.49 -33.10 12.81
N ASP A 92 -11.44 -32.43 13.25
CA ASP A 92 -11.30 -31.92 14.61
C ASP A 92 -11.01 -30.41 14.60
N GLU A 93 -10.80 -29.85 15.78
CA GLU A 93 -10.58 -28.43 15.99
C GLU A 93 -9.32 -27.90 15.26
N PHE A 94 -8.36 -28.76 14.87
CA PHE A 94 -7.24 -28.34 14.01
C PHE A 94 -7.68 -28.08 12.58
N ALA A 95 -8.63 -28.85 12.04
CA ALA A 95 -9.19 -28.59 10.72
C ALA A 95 -9.96 -27.27 10.68
N ASP A 96 -10.72 -26.95 11.73
CA ASP A 96 -11.40 -25.67 11.87
C ASP A 96 -10.38 -24.51 11.92
N LEU A 97 -9.28 -24.68 12.65
CA LEU A 97 -8.20 -23.70 12.71
C LEU A 97 -7.50 -23.51 11.36
N GLY A 98 -7.27 -24.61 10.62
CA GLY A 98 -6.72 -24.57 9.27
C GLY A 98 -7.63 -23.83 8.29
N GLN A 99 -8.95 -24.02 8.37
CA GLN A 99 -9.92 -23.28 7.57
C GLN A 99 -9.92 -21.79 7.91
N ALA A 100 -9.91 -21.44 9.20
CA ALA A 100 -9.83 -20.05 9.64
C ALA A 100 -8.54 -19.37 9.15
N PHE A 101 -7.41 -20.08 9.22
CA PHE A 101 -6.13 -19.60 8.67
C PHE A 101 -6.21 -19.35 7.17
N ASN A 102 -6.74 -20.32 6.41
CA ASN A 102 -6.87 -20.19 4.95
C ASN A 102 -7.72 -19.00 4.55
N LYS A 103 -8.79 -18.72 5.30
CA LYS A 103 -9.64 -17.54 5.08
C LYS A 103 -8.86 -16.24 5.31
N ILE A 104 -8.07 -16.16 6.38
CA ILE A 104 -7.21 -14.99 6.63
C ILE A 104 -6.20 -14.81 5.49
N ALA A 105 -5.60 -15.89 5.00
CA ALA A 105 -4.65 -15.84 3.89
C ALA A 105 -5.32 -15.36 2.59
N GLU A 106 -6.54 -15.82 2.31
CA GLU A 106 -7.34 -15.38 1.16
C GLU A 106 -7.74 -13.90 1.24
N ASP A 107 -8.23 -13.44 2.39
CA ASP A 107 -8.59 -12.04 2.62
C ASP A 107 -7.38 -11.12 2.44
N LEU A 108 -6.20 -11.55 2.92
CA LEU A 108 -4.95 -10.79 2.77
C LEU A 108 -4.48 -10.76 1.31
N GLU A 109 -4.56 -11.88 0.59
CA GLU A 109 -4.23 -11.95 -0.84
C GLU A 109 -5.14 -11.04 -1.67
N MET A 110 -6.43 -11.01 -1.36
CA MET A 110 -7.40 -10.15 -2.04
C MET A 110 -7.10 -8.67 -1.80
N SER A 111 -6.88 -8.28 -0.54
CA SER A 111 -6.53 -6.90 -0.16
C SER A 111 -5.25 -6.41 -0.84
N HIS A 112 -4.23 -7.28 -0.93
CA HIS A 112 -2.99 -6.95 -1.64
C HIS A 112 -3.23 -6.69 -3.13
N ARG A 113 -4.00 -7.56 -3.80
CA ARG A 113 -4.34 -7.38 -5.23
C ARG A 113 -5.17 -6.13 -5.48
N GLU A 114 -6.06 -5.76 -4.57
CA GLU A 114 -6.84 -4.52 -4.67
C GLU A 114 -5.94 -3.28 -4.53
N ALA A 115 -5.01 -3.30 -3.58
CA ALA A 115 -4.03 -2.23 -3.42
C ALA A 115 -3.14 -2.06 -4.66
N GLU A 116 -2.64 -3.16 -5.24
CA GLU A 116 -1.86 -3.12 -6.49
C GLU A 116 -2.65 -2.52 -7.66
N LYS A 117 -3.93 -2.91 -7.81
CA LYS A 117 -4.81 -2.36 -8.84
C LYS A 117 -5.05 -0.86 -8.63
N ALA A 118 -5.31 -0.45 -7.39
CA ALA A 118 -5.51 0.96 -7.05
C ALA A 118 -4.27 1.80 -7.37
N GLN A 119 -3.09 1.28 -7.05
CA GLN A 119 -1.82 1.93 -7.38
C GLN A 119 -1.65 2.08 -8.90
N ALA A 120 -1.88 1.02 -9.67
CA ALA A 120 -1.77 1.07 -11.13
C ALA A 120 -2.73 2.09 -11.75
N VAL A 121 -3.97 2.18 -11.26
CA VAL A 121 -4.95 3.19 -11.71
C VAL A 121 -4.49 4.60 -11.35
N SER A 122 -3.95 4.80 -10.14
CA SER A 122 -3.40 6.08 -9.72
C SER A 122 -2.24 6.53 -10.62
N ASP A 123 -1.32 5.63 -10.95
CA ASP A 123 -0.18 5.92 -11.81
C ASP A 123 -0.62 6.34 -13.23
N VAL A 124 -1.62 5.67 -13.80
CA VAL A 124 -2.22 6.06 -15.08
C VAL A 124 -2.85 7.45 -14.98
N LYS A 125 -3.59 7.73 -13.90
CA LYS A 125 -4.23 9.02 -13.69
C LYS A 125 -3.21 10.16 -13.54
N VAL A 126 -2.13 9.92 -12.81
CA VAL A 126 -1.03 10.89 -12.66
C VAL A 126 -0.41 11.20 -14.01
N ARG A 127 -0.09 10.18 -14.81
CA ARG A 127 0.48 10.39 -16.16
C ARG A 127 -0.46 11.19 -17.06
N ALA A 128 -1.75 10.86 -17.08
CA ALA A 128 -2.74 11.60 -17.86
C ALA A 128 -2.84 13.07 -17.41
N LYS A 129 -2.85 13.32 -16.09
CA LYS A 129 -2.82 14.67 -15.50
C LYS A 129 -1.57 15.45 -15.88
N THR A 130 -0.40 14.80 -15.86
CA THR A 130 0.86 15.44 -16.24
C THR A 130 0.87 15.82 -17.71
N GLN A 131 0.39 14.94 -18.60
CA GLN A 131 0.28 15.24 -20.03
C GLN A 131 -0.68 16.41 -20.31
N GLU A 132 -1.84 16.43 -19.66
CA GLU A 132 -2.80 17.54 -19.75
C GLU A 132 -2.15 18.87 -19.29
N LEU A 133 -1.42 18.84 -18.17
CA LEU A 133 -0.72 20.02 -17.67
C LEU A 133 0.37 20.51 -18.63
N GLU A 134 1.14 19.61 -19.23
CA GLU A 134 2.16 19.96 -20.22
C GLU A 134 1.55 20.62 -21.46
N GLU A 135 0.41 20.12 -21.94
CA GLU A 135 -0.31 20.74 -23.06
C GLU A 135 -0.78 22.15 -22.71
N VAL A 136 -1.36 22.34 -21.52
CA VAL A 136 -1.80 23.65 -21.04
C VAL A 136 -0.62 24.61 -20.86
N ILE A 137 0.52 24.15 -20.33
CA ILE A 137 1.73 24.96 -20.18
C ILE A 137 2.23 25.41 -21.55
N ASN A 138 2.30 24.50 -22.53
CA ASN A 138 2.72 24.83 -23.89
C ASN A 138 1.79 25.85 -24.56
N ASP A 139 0.47 25.68 -24.45
CA ASP A 139 -0.50 26.66 -24.97
C ASP A 139 -0.35 28.02 -24.29
N LEU A 140 -0.16 28.03 -22.97
CA LEU A 140 0.03 29.26 -22.21
C LEU A 140 1.33 29.97 -22.61
N GLU A 141 2.43 29.23 -22.80
CA GLU A 141 3.69 29.79 -23.33
C GLU A 141 3.50 30.41 -24.71
N LEU A 142 2.78 29.75 -25.61
CA LEU A 142 2.48 30.28 -26.95
C LEU A 142 1.67 31.58 -26.86
N LYS A 143 0.64 31.62 -25.99
CA LYS A 143 -0.16 32.83 -25.74
C LYS A 143 0.69 33.97 -25.15
N VAL A 144 1.54 33.68 -24.17
CA VAL A 144 2.44 34.65 -23.55
C VAL A 144 3.42 35.20 -24.59
N ARG A 145 4.02 34.35 -25.42
CA ARG A 145 4.89 34.78 -26.54
C ARG A 145 4.13 35.66 -27.53
N GLY A 146 2.91 35.28 -27.90
CA GLY A 146 2.06 36.06 -28.79
C GLY A 146 1.79 37.47 -28.25
N ARG A 147 1.39 37.57 -26.98
CA ARG A 147 1.17 38.86 -26.30
C ARG A 147 2.44 39.69 -26.17
N ALA A 148 3.57 39.06 -25.86
CA ALA A 148 4.86 39.75 -25.79
C ALA A 148 5.26 40.37 -27.13
N GLN A 149 5.07 39.64 -28.23
CA GLN A 149 5.32 40.15 -29.59
C GLN A 149 4.37 41.29 -29.96
N GLU A 150 3.09 41.18 -29.60
CA GLU A 150 2.09 42.22 -29.83
C GLU A 150 2.45 43.52 -29.11
N LEU A 151 2.82 43.42 -27.82
CA LEU A 151 3.27 44.56 -27.01
C LEU A 151 4.54 45.19 -27.60
N GLN A 152 5.51 44.40 -28.06
CA GLN A 152 6.71 44.94 -28.70
C GLN A 152 6.40 45.71 -29.99
N ARG A 153 5.45 45.23 -30.80
CA ARG A 153 5.02 45.96 -32.01
C ARG A 153 4.35 47.29 -31.65
N MET A 154 3.46 47.28 -30.66
CA MET A 154 2.81 48.50 -30.18
C MET A 154 3.82 49.52 -29.64
N ILE A 155 4.82 49.08 -28.85
CA ILE A 155 5.89 49.96 -28.35
C ILE A 155 6.63 50.61 -29.53
N LYS A 156 7.04 49.81 -30.51
CA LYS A 156 7.78 50.30 -31.69
C LYS A 156 6.96 51.28 -32.55
N ASP A 157 5.66 51.04 -32.69
CA ASP A 157 4.77 51.95 -33.41
C ASP A 157 4.54 53.25 -32.64
N SER A 158 4.43 53.18 -31.31
CA SER A 158 4.37 54.36 -30.45
C SER A 158 5.65 55.20 -30.53
N GLU A 159 6.84 54.58 -30.53
CA GLU A 159 8.14 55.26 -30.71
C GLU A 159 8.23 55.97 -32.08
N ARG A 160 7.73 55.33 -33.15
CA ARG A 160 7.67 55.94 -34.49
C ARG A 160 6.78 57.17 -34.51
N LEU A 161 5.58 57.07 -33.93
CA LEU A 161 4.66 58.21 -33.83
C LEU A 161 5.29 59.37 -33.06
N GLU A 162 5.99 59.09 -31.96
CA GLU A 162 6.70 60.10 -31.20
C GLU A 162 7.80 60.78 -32.04
N SER A 163 8.57 60.01 -32.82
CA SER A 163 9.60 60.57 -33.70
C SER A 163 9.03 61.45 -34.82
N LEU A 164 7.88 61.05 -35.39
CA LEU A 164 7.16 61.82 -36.41
C LEU A 164 6.57 63.11 -35.84
N ALA A 165 6.03 63.06 -34.62
CA ALA A 165 5.54 64.25 -33.93
C ALA A 165 6.67 65.25 -33.70
N LYS A 166 7.82 64.79 -33.18
CA LYS A 166 9.03 65.62 -33.01
C LYS A 166 9.51 66.24 -34.33
N SER A 167 9.52 65.48 -35.43
CA SER A 167 9.93 66.01 -36.73
C SER A 167 8.94 67.05 -37.27
N LYS A 168 7.63 66.84 -37.08
CA LYS A 168 6.59 67.79 -37.50
C LYS A 168 6.62 69.06 -36.67
N GLU A 169 6.86 68.98 -35.36
CA GLU A 169 7.09 70.17 -34.54
C GLU A 169 8.28 70.98 -35.04
N TYR A 170 9.40 70.31 -35.36
CA TYR A 170 10.57 70.98 -35.95
C TYR A 170 10.23 71.67 -37.27
N GLU A 171 9.48 71.00 -38.16
CA GLU A 171 9.04 71.54 -39.44
C GLU A 171 8.13 72.78 -39.27
N ILE A 172 7.15 72.72 -38.36
CA ILE A 172 6.28 73.85 -38.03
C ILE A 172 7.09 75.03 -37.47
N LEU A 173 8.08 74.76 -36.62
CA LEU A 173 8.94 75.79 -36.04
C LEU A 173 9.71 76.54 -37.15
N GLN A 174 10.22 75.80 -38.14
CA GLN A 174 10.92 76.37 -39.29
C GLN A 174 9.98 77.17 -40.19
N LEU A 175 8.79 76.64 -40.50
CA LEU A 175 7.76 77.34 -41.28
C LEU A 175 7.32 78.63 -40.60
N LYS A 176 7.12 78.62 -39.27
CA LYS A 176 6.77 79.82 -38.50
C LYS A 176 7.86 80.90 -38.58
N LYS A 177 9.14 80.50 -38.58
CA LYS A 177 10.27 81.42 -38.83
C LYS A 177 10.25 81.98 -40.26
N GLN A 178 9.98 81.15 -41.28
CA GLN A 178 9.89 81.58 -42.68
C GLN A 178 8.70 82.53 -42.94
N VAL A 179 7.51 82.22 -42.42
CA VAL A 179 6.35 83.11 -42.53
C VAL A 179 6.61 84.44 -41.81
N GLY A 180 7.30 84.41 -40.67
CA GLY A 180 7.74 85.61 -39.96
C GLY A 180 8.72 86.48 -40.76
N SER A 181 9.61 85.88 -41.55
CA SER A 181 10.55 86.63 -42.41
C SER A 181 9.87 87.20 -43.67
N LEU A 182 8.82 86.54 -44.18
CA LEU A 182 8.00 87.03 -45.31
C LEU A 182 7.02 88.14 -44.92
N ARG A 183 6.61 88.22 -43.65
CA ARG A 183 5.66 89.22 -43.14
C ARG A 183 6.31 90.53 -42.66
N LYS A 184 7.59 90.78 -42.97
CA LYS A 184 8.16 92.13 -42.77
C LYS A 184 7.47 93.09 -43.75
N PRO A 185 6.83 94.18 -43.29
CA PRO A 185 6.17 95.11 -44.20
C PRO A 185 7.22 95.74 -45.12
N LYS A 186 6.90 95.77 -46.42
CA LYS A 186 7.57 96.63 -47.39
C LYS A 186 7.25 98.07 -46.95
N LYS A 187 8.08 98.67 -46.09
CA LYS A 187 8.06 100.12 -45.89
C LYS A 187 8.52 100.72 -47.21
N ASP A 188 7.57 101.34 -47.88
CA ASP A 188 7.74 101.99 -49.16
C ASP A 188 8.93 102.95 -49.14
N ALA A 189 9.85 102.72 -50.07
CA ALA A 189 10.71 103.75 -50.58
C ALA A 189 9.85 104.67 -51.45
N ARG A 190 9.39 105.81 -50.90
CA ARG A 190 8.95 106.96 -51.71
C ARG A 190 9.21 108.29 -51.01
N ALA A 191 9.95 109.11 -51.75
CA ALA A 191 9.97 110.58 -51.80
C ALA A 191 10.65 111.34 -50.65
N SER A 192 11.79 111.96 -51.03
CA SER A 192 12.08 113.41 -50.99
C SER A 192 11.82 114.18 -49.70
#